data_AF-A0A3E2H084-F1
#
_entry.id   AF-A0A3E2H084-F1
#
_cell.length_a   1.000
_cell.length_b   1.000
_cell.length_c   1.000
_cell.angle_alpha   90.00
_cell.angle_beta   90.00
_cell.angle_gamma   90.00
#
_symmetry.space_group_name_H-M   'P 1'
#
loop_
_entity.id
_entity.type
_entity.pdbx_description
1 polymer ?
#
loop_
_entity_poly.entity_id
_entity_poly.type
_entity_poly.pdbx_seq_one_letter_code
_entity_poly.pdbx_strand_id
1 'polypeptide(L)'
;MNNQITVSGITTKCTATVQTLAAMPIVHAALLRQDRQMTPGRTQNDEAIIGQMRGTVMDSLTACRHCQARSGPFQLCVVVDSLFGSNCCNCHYNSSSARYSIRQLQANVQAAQTAQNVPAPVIPGIAPANNFSGSLAHPAPAPARAPRPSSPRHVAPVLIGPVGSFRADGGGFAVAGPAPAPAPAPAAMPQQAVNAVGSFQGMVTNALTLSRKERHTRKARLQMELAALSIALDEEE
;
A
#
# COMPACT_ATOMS: atom_id res chain seq x y z
N MET A 1 15.60 31.99 -7.68
CA MET A 1 16.09 30.86 -6.85
C MET A 1 15.48 29.58 -7.41
N ASN A 2 16.27 28.59 -7.81
CA ASN A 2 15.75 27.35 -8.38
C ASN A 2 15.11 26.52 -7.27
N ASN A 3 13.79 26.37 -7.30
CA ASN A 3 13.02 25.59 -6.31
C ASN A 3 12.99 24.09 -6.66
N GLN A 4 14.12 23.54 -7.10
CA GLN A 4 14.25 22.14 -7.49
C GLN A 4 15.31 21.45 -6.63
N ILE A 5 15.09 20.17 -6.36
CA ILE A 5 16.01 19.30 -5.63
C ILE A 5 16.06 17.95 -6.34
N THR A 6 17.23 17.32 -6.36
CA THR A 6 17.40 15.96 -6.88
C THR A 6 17.49 14.98 -5.71
N VAL A 7 16.53 14.07 -5.61
CA VAL A 7 16.47 13.04 -4.57
C VAL A 7 16.39 11.68 -5.24
N SER A 8 17.31 10.78 -4.92
CA SER A 8 17.37 9.43 -5.51
C SER A 8 17.42 9.45 -7.05
N GLY A 9 18.12 10.43 -7.63
CA GLY A 9 18.22 10.62 -9.08
C GLY A 9 16.99 11.27 -9.75
N ILE A 10 15.97 11.67 -8.98
CA ILE A 10 14.75 12.31 -9.47
C ILE A 10 14.80 13.80 -9.16
N THR A 11 14.83 14.64 -10.19
CA THR A 11 14.76 16.10 -10.04
C THR A 11 13.30 16.53 -9.98
N THR A 12 12.89 17.13 -8.87
CA THR A 12 11.51 17.59 -8.66
C THR A 12 11.47 18.91 -7.89
N LYS A 13 10.27 19.45 -7.67
CA LYS A 13 10.08 20.66 -6.86
C LYS A 13 10.44 20.39 -5.39
N CYS A 14 11.14 21.32 -4.75
CA CYS A 14 11.50 21.21 -3.34
C CYS A 14 10.29 21.50 -2.45
N THR A 15 9.42 20.50 -2.28
CA THR A 15 8.28 20.55 -1.34
C THR A 15 8.72 20.10 0.06
N ALA A 16 7.96 20.47 1.09
CA ALA A 16 8.19 19.98 2.44
C ALA A 16 8.17 18.44 2.49
N THR A 17 7.25 17.80 1.76
CA THR A 17 7.17 16.34 1.65
C THR A 17 8.45 15.74 1.05
N VAL A 18 8.98 16.31 -0.04
CA VAL A 18 10.21 15.83 -0.68
C VAL A 18 11.42 16.02 0.24
N GLN A 19 11.49 17.13 0.98
CA GLN A 19 12.55 17.35 1.97
C GLN A 19 12.51 16.30 3.08
N THR A 20 11.33 16.01 3.64
CA THR A 20 11.18 14.95 4.65
C THR A 20 11.56 13.58 4.09
N LEU A 21 11.11 13.25 2.88
CA LEU A 21 11.47 12.02 2.21
C LEU A 21 12.98 11.92 1.93
N ALA A 22 13.64 13.02 1.59
CA ALA A 22 15.08 13.02 1.32
C ALA A 22 15.92 12.63 2.54
N ALA A 23 15.45 12.96 3.74
CA ALA A 23 16.11 12.63 5.00
C ALA A 23 15.91 11.17 5.44
N MET A 24 14.90 10.47 4.92
CA MET A 24 14.68 9.06 5.22
C MET A 24 15.77 8.18 4.55
N PRO A 25 16.01 6.93 4.99
CA PRO A 25 16.84 5.98 4.25
C PRO A 25 16.08 5.35 3.07
N ILE A 26 16.80 4.83 2.07
CA ILE A 26 16.20 4.00 1.00
C ILE A 26 16.12 2.58 1.53
N VAL A 27 14.92 2.02 1.60
CA VAL A 27 14.67 0.68 2.14
C VAL A 27 14.37 -0.36 1.07
N HIS A 28 13.93 0.05 -0.12
CA HIS A 28 13.72 -0.84 -1.27
C HIS A 28 13.66 -0.09 -2.61
N ALA A 29 13.73 -0.84 -3.71
CA ALA A 29 13.58 -0.30 -5.05
C ALA A 29 12.09 -0.05 -5.40
N ALA A 30 11.80 1.03 -6.12
CA ALA A 30 10.47 1.29 -6.66
C ALA A 30 10.21 0.45 -7.91
N LEU A 31 9.60 -0.73 -7.72
CA LEU A 31 9.27 -1.63 -8.81
C LEU A 31 7.92 -1.29 -9.45
N LEU A 32 7.95 -1.02 -10.76
CA LEU A 32 6.75 -0.84 -11.59
C LEU A 32 6.13 -2.17 -11.98
N ARG A 33 4.82 -2.17 -12.21
CA ARG A 33 4.12 -3.31 -12.82
C ARG A 33 4.46 -3.40 -14.30
N GLN A 34 4.52 -4.62 -14.82
CA GLN A 34 4.93 -4.90 -16.21
C GLN A 34 4.08 -4.19 -17.27
N ASP A 35 2.80 -3.92 -16.97
CA ASP A 35 1.83 -3.30 -17.84
C ASP A 35 1.71 -1.78 -17.66
N ARG A 36 2.57 -1.15 -16.84
CA ARG A 36 2.43 0.25 -16.44
C ARG A 36 3.66 1.06 -16.77
N GLN A 37 3.44 2.18 -17.44
CA GLN A 37 4.42 3.24 -17.60
C GLN A 37 4.17 4.35 -16.59
N MET A 38 5.25 5.00 -16.19
CA MET A 38 5.21 6.10 -15.25
C MET A 38 5.38 7.43 -15.98
N THR A 39 4.64 8.44 -15.53
CA THR A 39 4.75 9.81 -16.06
C THR A 39 5.48 10.68 -15.03
N PRO A 40 6.82 10.81 -15.13
CA PRO A 40 7.57 11.69 -14.23
C PRO A 40 7.26 13.17 -14.48
N GLY A 41 7.67 14.04 -13.56
CA GLY A 41 7.64 15.50 -13.71
C GLY A 41 6.40 16.18 -13.12
N ARG A 42 5.40 15.41 -12.67
CA ARG A 42 4.39 15.91 -11.72
C ARG A 42 4.91 15.70 -10.32
N THR A 43 4.89 16.74 -9.50
CA THR A 43 5.40 16.70 -8.12
C THR A 43 4.81 15.56 -7.31
N GLN A 44 3.50 15.28 -7.41
CA GLN A 44 2.86 14.16 -6.70
C GLN A 44 3.34 12.80 -7.20
N ASN A 45 3.63 12.67 -8.49
CA ASN A 45 4.15 11.44 -9.07
C ASN A 45 5.58 11.21 -8.58
N ASP A 46 6.42 12.25 -8.60
CA ASP A 46 7.80 12.19 -8.12
C ASP A 46 7.84 11.87 -6.62
N GLU A 47 7.01 12.54 -5.82
CA GLU A 47 6.80 12.24 -4.40
C GLU A 47 6.39 10.79 -4.18
N ALA A 48 5.48 10.25 -4.99
CA ALA A 48 5.07 8.86 -4.89
C ALA A 48 6.23 7.90 -5.22
N ILE A 49 7.09 8.20 -6.19
CA ILE A 49 8.28 7.39 -6.51
C ILE A 49 9.26 7.41 -5.34
N ILE A 50 9.57 8.61 -4.83
CA ILE A 50 10.52 8.78 -3.73
C ILE A 50 9.98 8.07 -2.47
N GLY A 51 8.69 8.23 -2.16
CA GLY A 51 8.02 7.54 -1.06
C GLY A 51 8.02 6.02 -1.23
N GLN A 52 7.83 5.53 -2.46
CA GLN A 52 7.86 4.09 -2.77
C GLN A 52 9.23 3.47 -2.47
N MET A 53 10.32 4.23 -2.45
CA MET A 53 11.65 3.71 -2.10
C MET A 53 11.95 3.71 -0.59
N ARG A 54 11.16 4.46 0.19
CA ARG A 54 11.52 4.89 1.55
C ARG A 54 10.48 4.55 2.62
N GLY A 55 9.25 4.25 2.20
CA GLY A 55 8.15 3.92 3.10
C GLY A 55 8.14 2.47 3.58
N THR A 56 7.09 2.13 4.31
CA THR A 56 6.84 0.80 4.85
C THR A 56 5.94 0.02 3.88
N VAL A 57 6.35 -1.20 3.53
CA VAL A 57 5.55 -2.11 2.69
C VAL A 57 4.41 -2.67 3.54
N MET A 58 3.18 -2.50 3.06
CA MET A 58 2.00 -3.14 3.65
C MET A 58 1.85 -4.56 3.11
N ASP A 59 1.63 -5.52 4.02
CA ASP A 59 1.32 -6.90 3.67
C ASP A 59 0.06 -6.99 2.81
N SER A 60 -0.06 -8.02 1.96
CA SER A 60 -1.18 -8.19 1.01
C SER A 60 -2.57 -8.12 1.66
N LEU A 61 -2.71 -8.61 2.89
CA LEU A 61 -3.95 -8.57 3.68
C LEU A 61 -4.30 -7.17 4.18
N THR A 62 -3.29 -6.34 4.43
CA THR A 62 -3.42 -4.96 4.96
C THR A 62 -3.29 -3.90 3.87
N ALA A 63 -2.88 -4.30 2.67
CA ALA A 63 -2.81 -3.44 1.50
C ALA A 63 -4.20 -2.84 1.20
N CYS A 64 -4.21 -1.59 0.74
CA CYS A 64 -5.46 -0.96 0.37
C CYS A 64 -6.15 -1.73 -0.77
N ARG A 65 -7.48 -1.78 -0.80
CA ARG A 65 -8.21 -2.53 -1.83
C ARG A 65 -8.00 -1.96 -3.26
N HIS A 66 -7.46 -0.75 -3.45
CA HIS A 66 -6.98 -0.26 -4.77
C HIS A 66 -5.70 -0.98 -5.22
N CYS A 67 -4.77 -1.19 -4.28
CA CYS A 67 -3.57 -1.97 -4.52
C CYS A 67 -3.90 -3.45 -4.70
N GLN A 68 -4.85 -3.99 -3.92
CA GLN A 68 -5.35 -5.36 -4.11
C GLN A 68 -6.01 -5.52 -5.49
N ALA A 69 -6.79 -4.52 -5.93
CA ALA A 69 -7.36 -4.44 -7.28
C ALA A 69 -6.33 -4.05 -8.36
N ARG A 70 -5.05 -4.03 -8.01
CA ARG A 70 -3.94 -3.84 -8.95
C ARG A 70 -3.96 -2.52 -9.75
N SER A 71 -4.59 -1.47 -9.23
CA SER A 71 -4.91 -0.25 -9.99
C SER A 71 -3.81 0.83 -10.01
N GLY A 72 -2.82 0.78 -9.12
CA GLY A 72 -1.69 1.73 -9.10
C GLY A 72 -0.48 1.27 -9.95
N PRO A 73 0.49 2.16 -10.24
CA PRO A 73 1.64 1.82 -11.09
C PRO A 73 2.67 0.89 -10.42
N PHE A 74 2.80 0.92 -9.09
CA PHE A 74 3.81 0.17 -8.34
C PHE A 74 3.31 -1.21 -7.95
N GLN A 75 4.22 -2.17 -7.89
CA GLN A 75 3.92 -3.54 -7.48
C GLN A 75 3.45 -3.62 -6.02
N LEU A 76 4.12 -2.89 -5.13
CA LEU A 76 3.89 -2.94 -3.68
C LEU A 76 2.97 -1.81 -3.20
N CYS A 77 2.19 -2.08 -2.14
CA CYS A 77 1.44 -1.06 -1.42
C CYS A 77 2.35 -0.48 -0.33
N VAL A 78 2.91 0.70 -0.56
CA VAL A 78 3.83 1.36 0.39
C VAL A 78 3.15 2.57 1.00
N VAL A 79 3.26 2.73 2.32
CA VAL A 79 2.80 3.89 3.06
C VAL A 79 4.02 4.59 3.67
N VAL A 80 3.98 5.93 3.69
CA VAL A 80 4.98 6.71 4.40
C VAL A 80 4.28 7.37 5.58
N ASP A 81 4.75 7.06 6.79
CA ASP A 81 4.12 7.53 8.02
C ASP A 81 4.07 9.05 8.04
N SER A 82 2.93 9.60 8.49
CA SER A 82 2.64 11.04 8.56
C SER A 82 2.68 11.83 7.24
N LEU A 83 3.00 11.20 6.10
CA LEU A 83 2.99 11.84 4.79
C LEU A 83 1.78 11.40 3.94
N PHE A 84 1.55 12.11 2.84
CA PHE A 84 0.47 11.85 1.87
C PHE A 84 -0.96 11.81 2.46
N GLY A 85 -1.16 12.34 3.67
CA GLY A 85 -2.43 12.24 4.39
C GLY A 85 -2.86 10.79 4.63
N SER A 86 -1.91 9.92 4.98
CA SER A 86 -2.13 8.48 5.24
C SER A 86 -2.55 7.67 4.00
N ASN A 87 -2.29 8.20 2.81
CA ASN A 87 -2.48 7.47 1.56
C ASN A 87 -1.21 6.69 1.21
N CYS A 88 -1.38 5.49 0.65
CA CYS A 88 -0.26 4.75 0.07
C CYS A 88 0.26 5.43 -1.21
N CYS A 89 1.52 5.20 -1.58
CA CYS A 89 2.18 5.77 -2.76
C CYS A 89 1.39 5.54 -4.06
N ASN A 90 0.79 4.35 -4.22
CA ASN A 90 -0.07 4.03 -5.36
C ASN A 90 -1.34 4.89 -5.46
N CYS A 91 -1.92 5.31 -4.32
CA CYS A 91 -3.09 6.18 -4.29
C CYS A 91 -2.69 7.66 -4.34
N HIS A 92 -1.51 8.02 -3.83
CA HIS A 92 -0.95 9.37 -3.96
C HIS A 92 -0.62 9.69 -5.42
N TYR A 93 -0.15 8.70 -6.18
CA TYR A 93 0.14 8.84 -7.61
C TYR A 93 -1.07 9.36 -8.39
N ASN A 94 -0.82 10.37 -9.24
CA ASN A 94 -1.81 11.11 -10.01
C ASN A 94 -2.96 11.71 -9.15
N SER A 95 -2.72 11.96 -7.86
CA SER A 95 -3.74 12.43 -6.91
C SER A 95 -5.00 11.54 -6.90
N SER A 96 -4.82 10.22 -7.01
CA SER A 96 -5.92 9.23 -6.96
C SER A 96 -6.50 9.04 -5.54
N SER A 97 -6.20 9.97 -4.63
CA SER A 97 -6.56 9.98 -3.21
C SER A 97 -8.07 9.97 -2.96
N ALA A 98 -8.87 10.28 -3.99
CA ALA A 98 -10.33 10.31 -3.91
C ALA A 98 -11.01 8.96 -3.62
N ARG A 99 -10.29 7.82 -3.57
CA ARG A 99 -10.94 6.51 -3.57
C ARG A 99 -10.53 5.49 -2.50
N TYR A 100 -9.69 5.81 -1.50
CA TYR A 100 -9.32 4.80 -0.48
C TYR A 100 -9.49 5.10 1.01
N SER A 101 -9.97 4.03 1.64
CA SER A 101 -10.53 3.83 2.96
C SER A 101 -9.53 3.32 3.99
N ILE A 102 -8.21 3.54 3.86
CA ILE A 102 -7.28 3.23 4.96
C ILE A 102 -7.66 4.05 6.20
N ARG A 103 -8.04 5.33 6.02
CA ARG A 103 -8.64 6.13 7.10
C ARG A 103 -9.90 5.50 7.66
N GLN A 104 -10.76 4.93 6.81
CA GLN A 104 -11.97 4.22 7.28
C GLN A 104 -11.58 2.96 8.07
N LEU A 105 -10.57 2.21 7.62
CA LEU A 105 -10.14 0.99 8.28
C LEU A 105 -9.48 1.31 9.63
N GLN A 106 -8.57 2.29 9.67
CA GLN A 106 -7.95 2.77 10.90
C GLN A 106 -8.98 3.39 11.84
N ALA A 107 -9.90 4.21 11.35
CA ALA A 107 -10.99 4.76 12.14
C ALA A 107 -11.93 3.66 12.67
N ASN A 108 -12.23 2.64 11.88
CA ASN A 108 -13.04 1.50 12.31
C ASN A 108 -12.31 0.66 13.36
N VAL A 109 -11.00 0.42 13.21
CA VAL A 109 -10.17 -0.29 14.19
C VAL A 109 -10.08 0.52 15.48
N GLN A 110 -9.84 1.82 15.40
CA GLN A 110 -9.80 2.71 16.55
C GLN A 110 -11.16 2.79 17.24
N ALA A 111 -12.27 2.87 16.48
CA ALA A 111 -13.62 2.84 17.02
C ALA A 111 -13.93 1.50 17.71
N ALA A 112 -13.50 0.37 17.13
CA ALA A 112 -13.66 -0.94 17.74
C ALA A 112 -12.85 -1.07 19.05
N GLN A 113 -11.60 -0.61 19.08
CA GLN A 113 -10.77 -0.58 20.30
C GLN A 113 -11.37 0.34 21.37
N THR A 114 -11.89 1.50 20.97
CA THR A 114 -12.56 2.43 21.88
C THR A 114 -13.83 1.78 22.45
N ALA A 115 -14.61 1.09 21.62
CA ALA A 115 -15.80 0.36 22.07
C ALA A 115 -15.48 -0.80 23.03
N GLN A 116 -14.29 -1.41 22.94
CA GLN A 116 -13.84 -2.43 23.88
C GLN A 116 -13.37 -1.84 25.22
N ASN A 117 -12.75 -0.66 25.20
CA ASN A 117 -12.15 -0.05 26.39
C ASN A 117 -13.08 0.90 27.14
N VAL A 118 -14.18 1.37 26.53
CA VAL A 118 -15.17 2.22 27.19
C VAL A 118 -16.33 1.34 27.68
N PRO A 119 -16.49 1.16 29.01
CA PRO A 119 -17.67 0.49 29.56
C PRO A 119 -18.93 1.19 29.03
N ALA A 120 -19.91 0.42 28.58
CA ALA A 120 -21.17 0.98 28.09
C ALA A 120 -21.74 1.93 29.17
N PRO A 121 -22.11 3.17 28.80
CA PRO A 121 -22.68 4.10 29.76
C PRO A 121 -23.93 3.48 30.38
N VAL A 122 -23.93 3.34 31.70
CA VAL A 122 -25.07 2.82 32.45
C VAL A 122 -26.13 3.91 32.46
N ILE A 123 -27.17 3.75 31.64
CA ILE A 123 -28.34 4.63 31.65
C ILE A 123 -29.35 4.02 32.63
N PRO A 124 -29.67 4.69 33.76
CA PRO A 124 -30.66 4.19 34.71
C PRO A 124 -32.01 3.94 34.04
N GLY A 125 -32.57 2.74 34.23
CA GLY A 125 -33.87 2.34 33.66
C GLY A 125 -33.80 1.69 32.27
N ILE A 126 -32.62 1.54 31.66
CA ILE A 126 -32.43 0.80 30.40
C ILE A 126 -31.57 -0.43 30.65
N ALA A 127 -32.09 -1.61 30.27
CA ALA A 127 -31.34 -2.87 30.40
C ALA A 127 -30.06 -2.84 29.53
N PRO A 128 -28.92 -3.38 30.00
CA PRO A 128 -27.67 -3.40 29.24
C PRO A 128 -27.83 -4.11 27.88
N ALA A 129 -27.50 -3.42 26.79
CA ALA A 129 -27.68 -3.92 25.43
C ALA A 129 -26.63 -4.97 24.98
N ASN A 130 -25.71 -5.36 25.86
CA ASN A 130 -24.51 -6.12 25.53
C ASN A 130 -24.48 -7.52 26.17
N ASN A 131 -25.51 -8.32 25.92
CA ASN A 131 -25.49 -9.77 26.18
C ASN A 131 -26.25 -10.57 25.09
N PHE A 132 -26.02 -10.26 23.82
CA PHE A 132 -26.36 -11.21 22.75
C PHE A 132 -25.29 -12.30 22.65
N SER A 133 -25.24 -13.15 23.70
CA SER A 133 -24.57 -14.44 23.64
C SER A 133 -25.34 -15.36 22.68
N GLY A 134 -24.89 -15.43 21.43
CA GLY A 134 -24.74 -16.71 20.74
C GLY A 134 -25.98 -17.56 20.41
N SER A 135 -27.16 -17.00 20.12
CA SER A 135 -28.23 -17.79 19.46
C SER A 135 -28.50 -17.32 18.03
N LEU A 136 -27.70 -17.84 17.09
CA LEU A 136 -28.07 -17.99 15.69
C LEU A 136 -28.93 -19.25 15.52
N ALA A 137 -30.12 -19.27 16.12
CA ALA A 137 -31.12 -20.27 15.81
C ALA A 137 -32.43 -19.56 15.46
N HIS A 138 -32.93 -19.88 14.27
CA HIS A 138 -34.20 -19.51 13.64
C HIS A 138 -34.17 -18.29 12.71
N PRO A 139 -34.13 -18.49 11.38
CA PRO A 139 -34.59 -17.46 10.47
C PRO A 139 -36.09 -17.24 10.68
N ALA A 140 -36.48 -16.02 11.02
CA ALA A 140 -37.88 -15.62 11.00
C ALA A 140 -38.44 -15.76 9.56
N PRO A 141 -39.69 -16.23 9.39
CA PRO A 141 -40.30 -16.35 8.08
C PRO A 141 -40.39 -14.98 7.40
N ALA A 142 -40.01 -14.95 6.12
CA ALA A 142 -39.94 -13.75 5.31
C ALA A 142 -41.31 -13.03 5.24
N PRO A 143 -41.39 -11.73 5.55
CA PRO A 143 -42.59 -10.96 5.27
C PRO A 143 -42.79 -10.83 3.74
N ALA A 144 -44.05 -10.91 3.33
CA ALA A 144 -44.50 -10.86 1.95
C ALA A 144 -43.94 -9.65 1.18
N ARG A 145 -43.54 -9.90 -0.07
CA ARG A 145 -43.01 -8.90 -1.01
C ARG A 145 -43.95 -7.70 -1.14
N ALA A 146 -43.48 -6.53 -0.71
CA ALA A 146 -44.08 -5.26 -1.11
C ALA A 146 -43.81 -4.98 -2.62
N PRO A 147 -44.75 -4.33 -3.32
CA PRO A 147 -44.56 -3.92 -4.72
C PRO A 147 -43.37 -2.96 -4.85
N ARG A 148 -42.47 -3.25 -5.79
CA ARG A 148 -41.33 -2.40 -6.12
C ARG A 148 -41.82 -1.10 -6.79
N PRO A 149 -41.47 0.10 -6.28
CA PRO A 149 -41.59 1.31 -7.06
C PRO A 149 -40.61 1.26 -8.24
N SER A 150 -41.13 1.73 -9.37
CA SER A 150 -40.56 1.78 -10.71
C SER A 150 -39.19 2.48 -10.78
N SER A 151 -38.34 1.93 -11.67
CA SER A 151 -37.01 2.44 -12.03
C SER A 151 -36.97 3.95 -12.29
N PRO A 152 -35.89 4.64 -11.88
CA PRO A 152 -35.57 5.97 -12.38
C PRO A 152 -35.23 5.90 -13.88
N ARG A 153 -35.83 6.83 -14.63
CA ARG A 153 -35.64 7.04 -16.07
C ARG A 153 -34.15 7.14 -16.42
N HIS A 154 -33.77 6.43 -17.48
CA HIS A 154 -32.52 6.66 -18.20
C HIS A 154 -32.46 8.13 -18.68
N VAL A 155 -31.48 8.88 -18.21
CA VAL A 155 -31.07 10.13 -18.85
C VAL A 155 -30.12 9.74 -19.98
N ALA A 156 -30.52 10.03 -21.21
CA ALA A 156 -29.71 9.80 -22.40
C ALA A 156 -28.42 10.62 -22.34
N PRO A 157 -27.26 10.08 -22.78
CA PRO A 157 -26.07 10.88 -22.97
C PRO A 157 -26.28 11.83 -24.14
N VAL A 158 -26.16 13.13 -23.88
CA VAL A 158 -26.04 14.16 -24.92
C VAL A 158 -24.71 13.94 -25.65
N LEU A 159 -24.79 13.70 -26.96
CA LEU A 159 -23.67 13.75 -27.89
C LEU A 159 -23.12 15.18 -27.93
N ILE A 160 -21.98 15.41 -27.30
CA ILE A 160 -21.15 16.59 -27.53
C ILE A 160 -20.26 16.27 -28.73
N GLY A 161 -20.51 16.96 -29.85
CA GLY A 161 -19.77 16.79 -31.09
C GLY A 161 -18.30 17.23 -31.00
N PRO A 162 -17.44 16.74 -31.91
CA PRO A 162 -16.03 17.14 -31.96
C PRO A 162 -15.91 18.55 -32.54
N VAL A 163 -15.38 19.48 -31.74
CA VAL A 163 -14.90 20.79 -32.22
C VAL A 163 -13.38 20.72 -32.28
N GLY A 164 -12.82 21.08 -33.44
CA GLY A 164 -11.44 21.58 -33.51
C GLY A 164 -10.49 20.73 -34.34
N SER A 165 -10.56 20.90 -35.66
CA SER A 165 -9.48 20.61 -36.60
C SER A 165 -8.25 21.44 -36.25
N PHE A 166 -7.11 20.79 -35.95
CA PHE A 166 -5.80 21.41 -36.10
C PHE A 166 -5.06 20.68 -37.21
N ARG A 167 -4.90 21.36 -38.35
CA ARG A 167 -3.87 21.04 -39.33
C ARG A 167 -2.53 21.44 -38.74
N ALA A 168 -1.58 20.52 -38.75
CA ALA A 168 -0.16 20.83 -38.71
C ALA A 168 0.47 20.14 -39.92
N ASP A 169 0.58 20.90 -41.01
CA ASP A 169 1.54 20.62 -42.07
C ASP A 169 2.95 20.67 -41.47
N GLY A 170 3.74 19.64 -41.72
CA GLY A 170 5.10 19.53 -41.20
C GLY A 170 5.81 18.31 -41.76
N GLY A 171 6.09 18.34 -43.07
CA GLY A 171 6.93 17.38 -43.74
C GLY A 171 8.36 17.41 -43.19
N GLY A 172 8.86 16.25 -42.77
CA GLY A 172 10.24 16.02 -42.40
C GLY A 172 10.64 14.61 -42.79
N PHE A 173 11.36 14.49 -43.90
CA PHE A 173 11.96 13.24 -44.36
C PHE A 173 13.01 12.77 -43.34
N ALA A 174 12.83 11.57 -42.78
CA ALA A 174 13.88 10.90 -42.00
C ALA A 174 14.43 9.73 -42.83
N VAL A 175 15.70 9.88 -43.22
CA VAL A 175 16.52 8.90 -43.94
C VAL A 175 16.81 7.72 -43.02
N ALA A 176 16.53 6.51 -43.49
CA ALA A 176 16.86 5.26 -42.81
C ALA A 176 18.39 5.05 -42.81
N GLY A 177 19.02 5.13 -41.64
CA GLY A 177 20.39 4.69 -41.41
C GLY A 177 20.45 3.21 -41.01
N PRO A 178 21.52 2.48 -41.37
CA PRO A 178 21.65 1.05 -41.08
C PRO A 178 21.89 0.78 -39.59
N ALA A 179 21.30 -0.33 -39.13
CA ALA A 179 21.36 -0.81 -37.75
C ALA A 179 22.79 -1.25 -37.34
N PRO A 180 23.28 -0.89 -36.14
CA PRO A 180 24.52 -1.43 -35.60
C PRO A 180 24.34 -2.88 -35.10
N ALA A 181 25.38 -3.68 -35.32
CA ALA A 181 25.46 -5.10 -34.97
C ALA A 181 25.35 -5.36 -33.45
N PRO A 182 24.80 -6.53 -33.05
CA PRO A 182 24.68 -6.90 -31.64
C PRO A 182 26.04 -7.17 -30.99
N ALA A 183 26.28 -6.55 -29.83
CA ALA A 183 27.45 -6.78 -29.00
C ALA A 183 27.40 -8.19 -28.34
N PRO A 184 28.54 -8.85 -28.15
CA PRO A 184 28.62 -10.18 -27.52
C PRO A 184 28.26 -10.11 -26.02
N ALA A 185 27.52 -11.13 -25.57
CA ALA A 185 27.09 -11.29 -24.18
C ALA A 185 28.30 -11.48 -23.23
N PRO A 186 28.30 -10.84 -22.04
CA PRO A 186 29.32 -11.07 -21.03
C PRO A 186 29.18 -12.48 -20.45
N ALA A 187 30.31 -13.18 -20.36
CA ALA A 187 30.43 -14.50 -19.77
C ALA A 187 29.95 -14.48 -18.31
N ALA A 188 29.05 -15.41 -17.98
CA ALA A 188 28.53 -15.61 -16.64
C ALA A 188 29.67 -15.99 -15.67
N MET A 189 29.95 -15.12 -14.71
CA MET A 189 30.77 -15.48 -13.55
C MET A 189 30.01 -16.46 -12.66
N PRO A 190 30.68 -17.49 -12.11
CA PRO A 190 30.06 -18.39 -11.15
C PRO A 190 29.77 -17.63 -9.85
N GLN A 191 28.48 -17.49 -9.51
CA GLN A 191 28.08 -17.03 -8.19
C GLN A 191 28.48 -18.08 -7.16
N GLN A 192 29.56 -17.83 -6.44
CA GLN A 192 29.90 -18.59 -5.24
C GLN A 192 28.78 -18.40 -4.21
N ALA A 193 28.06 -19.48 -3.93
CA ALA A 193 27.10 -19.58 -2.85
C ALA A 193 27.83 -19.38 -1.51
N VAL A 194 27.90 -18.15 -1.04
CA VAL A 194 28.24 -17.86 0.35
C VAL A 194 27.11 -18.40 1.21
N ASN A 195 27.38 -19.52 1.88
CA ASN A 195 26.53 -20.13 2.89
C ASN A 195 26.33 -19.12 4.03
N ALA A 196 25.27 -18.32 3.92
CA ALA A 196 24.90 -17.29 4.88
C ALA A 196 24.26 -17.91 6.14
N VAL A 197 25.06 -18.65 6.90
CA VAL A 197 24.70 -19.08 8.25
C VAL A 197 24.77 -17.84 9.15
N GLY A 198 23.65 -17.13 9.27
CA GLY A 198 23.52 -15.93 10.11
C GLY A 198 22.75 -14.77 9.48
N SER A 199 22.39 -14.81 8.20
CA SER A 199 21.55 -13.77 7.61
C SER A 199 20.09 -13.91 8.06
N PHE A 200 19.36 -12.79 8.13
CA PHE A 200 17.92 -12.80 8.40
C PHE A 200 17.17 -13.70 7.41
N GLN A 201 17.57 -13.66 6.13
CA GLN A 201 16.99 -14.50 5.10
C GLN A 201 17.25 -15.99 5.36
N GLY A 202 18.45 -16.35 5.85
CA GLY A 202 18.78 -17.71 6.30
C GLY A 202 17.98 -18.15 7.53
N MET A 203 17.68 -17.23 8.45
CA MET A 203 16.79 -17.52 9.59
C MET A 203 15.35 -17.76 9.15
N VAL A 204 14.84 -16.99 8.18
CA VAL A 204 13.50 -17.16 7.61
C VAL A 204 13.39 -18.48 6.86
N THR A 205 14.36 -18.83 6.01
CA THR A 205 14.35 -20.10 5.28
C THR A 205 14.42 -21.30 6.24
N ASN A 206 15.27 -21.25 7.26
CA ASN A 206 15.31 -22.28 8.32
C ASN A 206 14.03 -22.34 9.15
N ALA A 207 13.31 -21.23 9.33
CA ALA A 207 12.01 -21.26 10.00
C ALA A 207 10.93 -21.93 9.13
N LEU A 208 11.03 -21.81 7.80
CA LEU A 208 10.10 -22.44 6.86
C LEU A 208 10.29 -23.96 6.76
N THR A 209 11.48 -24.49 7.06
CA THR A 209 11.73 -25.95 7.10
C THR A 209 11.14 -26.63 8.35
N LEU A 210 10.71 -25.87 9.36
CA LEU A 210 10.12 -26.41 10.58
C LEU A 210 8.63 -26.77 10.38
N SER A 211 8.21 -27.85 11.03
CA SER A 211 6.80 -28.20 11.13
C SER A 211 6.00 -27.10 11.85
N ARG A 212 4.68 -27.08 11.65
CA ARG A 212 3.80 -26.09 12.30
C ARG A 212 3.88 -26.17 13.84
N LYS A 213 3.98 -27.38 14.39
CA LYS A 213 4.08 -27.63 15.83
C LYS A 213 5.40 -27.07 16.38
N GLU A 214 6.52 -27.33 15.71
CA GLU A 214 7.84 -26.81 16.10
C GLU A 214 7.89 -25.28 16.03
N ARG A 215 7.32 -24.67 14.98
CA ARG A 215 7.21 -23.20 14.90
C ARG A 215 6.44 -22.62 16.07
N HIS A 216 5.36 -23.27 16.51
CA HIS A 216 4.58 -22.81 17.66
C HIS A 216 5.36 -22.92 18.97
N THR A 217 6.03 -24.06 19.21
CA THR A 217 6.88 -24.25 20.40
C THR A 217 8.03 -23.24 20.43
N ARG A 218 8.68 -23.01 19.29
CA ARG A 218 9.78 -22.04 19.17
C ARG A 218 9.29 -20.61 19.39
N LYS A 219 8.12 -20.25 18.88
CA LYS A 219 7.49 -18.94 19.14
C LYS A 219 7.20 -18.75 20.62
N ALA A 220 6.61 -19.74 21.30
CA ALA A 220 6.30 -19.67 22.72
C ALA A 220 7.58 -19.49 23.56
N ARG A 221 8.65 -20.21 23.23
CA ARG A 221 9.96 -20.06 23.89
C ARG A 221 10.52 -18.64 23.74
N LEU A 222 10.56 -18.11 22.51
CA LEU A 222 11.05 -16.75 22.27
C LEU A 222 10.22 -15.69 22.99
N GLN A 223 8.90 -15.89 23.12
CA GLN A 223 8.04 -15.00 23.88
C GLN A 223 8.37 -15.02 25.39
N MET A 224 8.68 -16.18 25.96
CA MET A 224 9.14 -16.27 27.35
C MET A 224 10.50 -15.59 27.54
N GLU A 225 11.43 -15.77 26.59
CA GLU A 225 12.75 -15.13 26.65
C GLU A 225 12.63 -13.59 26.59
N LEU A 226 11.76 -13.05 25.72
CA LEU A 226 11.48 -11.61 25.68
C LEU A 226 10.82 -11.09 26.96
N ALA A 227 9.90 -11.85 27.56
CA ALA A 227 9.26 -11.48 28.82
C ALA A 227 10.26 -11.51 30.01
N ALA A 228 11.21 -12.45 30.01
CA ALA A 228 12.27 -12.48 31.03
C ALA A 228 13.20 -11.27 30.90
N LEU A 229 13.55 -10.88 29.67
CA LEU A 229 14.38 -9.70 29.42
C LEU A 229 13.67 -8.41 29.81
N SER A 230 12.35 -8.29 29.60
CA SER A 230 11.62 -7.10 30.03
C SER A 230 11.62 -6.94 31.55
N ILE A 231 11.43 -8.04 32.30
CA ILE A 231 11.50 -8.01 33.77
C ILE A 231 12.89 -7.60 34.25
N ALA A 232 13.95 -8.13 33.63
CA ALA A 232 15.33 -7.79 34.01
C ALA A 232 15.67 -6.32 33.76
N LEU A 233 15.13 -5.72 32.68
CA LEU A 233 15.33 -4.30 32.39
C LEU A 233 14.61 -3.39 33.40
N ASP A 234 13.44 -3.81 33.90
CA ASP A 234 12.70 -3.05 34.91
C ASP A 234 13.39 -3.06 36.29
N GLU A 235 14.31 -4.01 36.56
CA GLU A 235 15.09 -4.05 37.81
C GLU A 235 16.36 -3.18 37.79
N GLU A 236 16.80 -2.73 36.61
CA GLU A 236 18.00 -1.88 36.47
C GLU A 236 17.72 -0.37 36.60
N GLU A 237 16.45 0.05 36.66
CA GLU A 237 16.00 1.45 36.80
C GLU A 237 15.58 1.82 38.24
#